data_AF-A0A1H0UDQ8-F1
#
_entry.id   AF-A0A1H0UDQ8-F1
#
_cell.length_a   1.000
_cell.length_b   1.000
_cell.length_c   1.000
_cell.angle_alpha   90.00
_cell.angle_beta   90.00
_cell.angle_gamma   90.00
#
_symmetry.space_group_name_H-M   'P 1'
#
loop_
_entity.id
_entity.type
_entity.pdbx_description
1 polymer ?
#
loop_
_entity_poly.entity_id
_entity_poly.type
_entity_poly.pdbx_seq_one_letter_code
_entity_poly.pdbx_strand_id
1 'polypeptide(L)'
;MSDLTDYRDDIRTCLEREDLVLDRIRDTDDYVVRGRSRRAFWYEPVLTLPAELLAEYLDKMSEQYGMPEALSLTKIHAVEYLTTDHGEGLNATTALGFRRTKSGEVEFFLDQDPPA
;
A
#
# COMPACT_ATOMS: atom_id res chain seq x y z
N MET A 1 8.40 -26.18 -3.31
CA MET A 1 7.90 -24.85 -3.72
C MET A 1 6.85 -24.50 -2.69
N SER A 2 7.14 -23.57 -1.78
CA SER A 2 6.16 -23.16 -0.76
C SER A 2 4.99 -22.48 -1.48
N ASP A 3 3.75 -22.84 -1.15
CA ASP A 3 2.58 -22.07 -1.56
C ASP A 3 2.77 -20.67 -0.97
N LEU A 4 3.06 -19.70 -1.84
CA LEU A 4 3.22 -18.31 -1.43
C LEU A 4 1.81 -17.77 -1.18
N THR A 5 1.47 -17.56 0.10
CA THR A 5 0.18 -16.99 0.47
C THR A 5 0.07 -15.59 -0.13
N ASP A 6 -0.95 -15.38 -0.98
CA ASP A 6 -1.20 -14.09 -1.60
C ASP A 6 -2.03 -13.21 -0.65
N TYR A 7 -1.37 -12.22 -0.02
CA TYR A 7 -1.99 -11.29 0.91
C TYR A 7 -2.56 -10.03 0.23
N ARG A 8 -2.57 -9.94 -1.10
CA ARG A 8 -3.04 -8.73 -1.80
C ARG A 8 -4.52 -8.47 -1.54
N ASP A 9 -5.34 -9.51 -1.54
CA ASP A 9 -6.78 -9.41 -1.31
C ASP A 9 -7.11 -8.85 0.08
N ASP A 10 -6.31 -9.21 1.08
CA ASP A 10 -6.37 -8.68 2.43
C ASP A 10 -6.12 -7.16 2.47
N ILE A 11 -5.10 -6.69 1.76
CA ILE A 11 -4.79 -5.26 1.67
C ILE A 11 -5.90 -4.52 0.90
N ARG A 12 -6.31 -5.04 -0.26
CA ARG A 12 -7.34 -4.42 -1.11
C ARG A 12 -8.67 -4.30 -0.36
N THR A 13 -9.13 -5.38 0.27
CA THR A 13 -10.36 -5.38 1.07
C THR A 13 -10.29 -4.38 2.22
N CYS A 14 -9.12 -4.22 2.84
CA CYS A 14 -8.92 -3.23 3.89
C CYS A 14 -9.08 -1.80 3.36
N LEU A 15 -8.46 -1.48 2.23
CA LEU A 15 -8.53 -0.15 1.62
C LEU A 15 -9.93 0.17 1.08
N GLU A 16 -10.62 -0.81 0.51
CA GLU A 16 -12.01 -0.65 0.04
C GLU A 16 -12.99 -0.32 1.17
N ARG A 17 -12.76 -0.84 2.39
CA ARG A 17 -13.53 -0.47 3.58
C ARG A 17 -13.33 0.99 4.00
N GLU A 18 -12.23 1.61 3.58
CA GLU A 18 -11.91 3.01 3.82
C GLU A 18 -12.39 3.95 2.70
N ASP A 19 -13.37 3.50 1.89
CA ASP A 19 -13.93 4.22 0.74
C ASP A 19 -12.92 4.50 -0.39
N LEU A 20 -11.86 3.70 -0.48
CA LEU A 20 -10.90 3.73 -1.58
C LEU A 20 -11.32 2.75 -2.70
N VAL A 21 -11.04 3.14 -3.94
CA VAL A 21 -11.21 2.33 -5.15
C VAL A 21 -9.83 2.08 -5.72
N LEU A 22 -9.56 0.83 -6.08
CA LEU A 22 -8.29 0.38 -6.62
C LEU A 22 -8.48 -0.07 -8.07
N ASP A 23 -8.12 0.81 -9.00
CA ASP A 23 -8.20 0.52 -10.44
C ASP A 23 -6.87 -0.09 -10.89
N ARG A 24 -6.87 -1.39 -11.21
CA ARG A 24 -5.66 -2.10 -11.64
C ARG A 24 -5.10 -1.51 -12.94
N ILE A 25 -3.79 -1.28 -12.98
CA ILE A 25 -3.08 -0.80 -14.16
C ILE A 25 -2.77 -1.99 -15.07
N ARG A 26 -3.63 -2.22 -16.06
CA ARG A 26 -3.46 -3.33 -17.03
C ARG A 26 -3.29 -4.67 -16.29
N ASP A 27 -2.29 -5.45 -16.69
CA ASP A 27 -1.93 -6.74 -16.10
C ASP A 27 -0.75 -6.63 -15.11
N THR A 28 -0.45 -5.45 -14.56
CA THR A 28 0.63 -5.27 -13.57
C THR A 28 0.13 -5.49 -12.15
N ASP A 29 1.02 -5.37 -11.17
CA ASP A 29 0.69 -5.39 -9.75
C ASP A 29 0.43 -3.98 -9.17
N ASP A 30 0.19 -3.01 -10.05
CA ASP A 30 -0.03 -1.62 -9.68
C ASP A 30 -1.50 -1.24 -9.78
N TYR A 31 -1.94 -0.35 -8.89
CA TYR A 31 -3.32 0.12 -8.79
C TYR A 31 -3.34 1.64 -8.67
N VAL A 32 -4.14 2.31 -9.49
CA VAL A 32 -4.48 3.71 -9.25
C VAL A 32 -5.48 3.74 -8.09
N VAL A 33 -5.20 4.57 -7.09
CA VAL A 33 -6.05 4.74 -5.91
C VAL A 33 -6.94 5.96 -6.09
N ARG A 34 -8.25 5.79 -5.89
CA ARG A 34 -9.25 6.86 -5.96
C ARG A 34 -10.15 6.86 -4.73
N GLY A 35 -10.65 8.02 -4.32
CA GLY A 35 -11.68 8.12 -3.27
C GLY A 35 -13.09 8.08 -3.86
N ARG A 36 -14.03 7.36 -3.25
CA ARG A 36 -15.40 7.21 -3.80
C ARG A 36 -16.24 8.49 -3.80
N SER A 37 -16.08 9.40 -2.84
CA SER A 37 -16.94 10.60 -2.77
C SER A 37 -16.51 11.72 -1.80
N ARG A 38 -15.54 11.50 -0.91
CA ARG A 38 -15.10 12.52 0.07
C ARG A 38 -13.59 12.61 0.29
N ARG A 39 -12.83 11.67 -0.25
CA ARG A 39 -11.36 11.69 -0.20
C ARG A 39 -10.88 12.19 -1.55
N ALA A 40 -10.27 13.35 -1.54
CA ALA A 40 -9.63 13.89 -2.72
C ALA A 40 -8.11 13.82 -2.52
N PHE A 41 -7.44 13.41 -3.58
CA PHE A 41 -5.99 13.32 -3.66
C PHE A 41 -5.51 14.50 -4.51
N TRP A 42 -4.32 15.03 -4.19
CA TRP A 42 -3.65 16.00 -5.07
C TRP A 42 -3.25 15.39 -6.40
N TYR A 43 -2.95 14.09 -6.40
CA TYR A 43 -2.48 13.32 -7.54
C TYR A 43 -3.35 12.09 -7.77
N GLU A 44 -2.97 11.21 -8.70
CA GLU A 44 -3.51 9.85 -8.81
C GLU A 44 -2.50 8.88 -8.15
N PRO A 45 -2.59 8.61 -6.83
CA PRO A 45 -1.63 7.75 -6.16
C PRO A 45 -1.58 6.37 -6.78
N VAL A 46 -0.37 5.82 -6.92
CA VAL A 46 -0.17 4.44 -7.38
C VAL A 46 0.22 3.55 -6.21
N LEU A 47 -0.58 2.51 -5.97
CA LEU A 47 -0.30 1.45 -5.00
C LEU A 47 0.34 0.25 -5.73
N THR A 48 1.58 -0.07 -5.40
CA THR A 48 2.36 -1.18 -5.98
C THR A 48 2.34 -2.40 -5.05
N LEU A 49 1.67 -3.49 -5.43
CA LEU A 49 1.48 -4.70 -4.62
C LEU A 49 1.95 -5.99 -5.32
N PRO A 50 3.24 -6.13 -5.67
CA PRO A 50 3.76 -7.40 -6.17
C PRO A 50 3.67 -8.48 -5.08
N ALA A 51 2.99 -9.58 -5.40
CA ALA A 51 2.65 -10.63 -4.42
C ALA A 51 3.88 -11.18 -3.70
N GLU A 52 4.97 -11.43 -4.46
CA GLU A 52 6.22 -11.96 -3.93
C GLU A 52 6.88 -11.02 -2.93
N LEU A 53 6.92 -9.71 -3.22
CA LEU A 53 7.52 -8.73 -2.31
C LEU A 53 6.66 -8.47 -1.09
N LEU A 54 5.33 -8.49 -1.24
CA LEU A 54 4.42 -8.40 -0.11
C LEU A 54 4.62 -9.58 0.85
N ALA A 55 4.68 -10.81 0.34
CA ALA A 55 4.94 -11.99 1.15
C ALA A 55 6.31 -11.91 1.84
N GLU A 56 7.38 -11.56 1.11
CA GLU A 56 8.73 -11.41 1.66
C GLU A 56 8.77 -10.33 2.77
N TYR A 57 8.09 -9.21 2.56
CA TYR A 57 8.02 -8.14 3.55
C TYR A 57 7.29 -8.60 4.82
N LEU A 58 6.16 -9.30 4.67
CA LEU A 58 5.39 -9.82 5.78
C LEU A 58 6.13 -10.92 6.54
N ASP A 59 6.84 -11.80 5.85
CA ASP A 59 7.68 -12.82 6.46
C ASP A 59 8.75 -12.17 7.35
N LYS A 60 9.47 -11.17 6.82
CA LYS A 60 10.47 -10.39 7.58
C LYS A 60 9.86 -9.68 8.79
N MET A 61 8.72 -9.01 8.63
CA MET A 61 8.03 -8.35 9.75
C MET A 61 7.52 -9.36 10.79
N SER A 62 7.12 -10.55 10.35
CA SER A 62 6.57 -11.59 11.23
C SER A 62 7.61 -12.17 12.18
N GLU A 63 8.90 -12.10 11.86
CA GLU A 63 9.98 -12.50 12.77
C GLU A 63 9.96 -11.70 14.07
N GLN A 64 9.56 -10.42 14.00
CA GLN A 64 9.51 -9.54 15.16
C GLN A 64 8.12 -9.51 15.83
N TYR A 65 7.04 -9.56 15.04
CA TYR A 65 5.70 -9.27 15.53
C TYR A 65 4.72 -10.45 15.45
N GLY A 66 5.05 -11.51 14.69
CA GLY A 66 4.09 -12.53 14.26
C GLY A 66 3.33 -12.11 12.99
N MET A 67 2.86 -13.10 12.22
CA MET A 67 2.22 -12.87 10.92
C MET A 67 0.90 -12.08 10.99
N PRO A 68 -0.05 -12.36 11.93
CA PRO A 68 -1.29 -11.57 12.02
C PRO A 68 -1.04 -10.09 12.32
N GLU A 69 -0.11 -9.80 13.21
CA GLU A 69 0.30 -8.45 13.60
C GLU A 69 1.06 -7.76 12.45
N ALA A 70 1.99 -8.44 11.78
CA ALA A 70 2.69 -7.91 10.60
C ALA A 70 1.71 -7.48 9.50
N LEU A 71 0.71 -8.32 9.20
CA LEU A 71 -0.33 -7.98 8.23
C LEU A 71 -1.20 -6.82 8.71
N SER A 72 -1.55 -6.79 10.00
CA SER A 72 -2.37 -5.71 10.58
C SER A 72 -1.65 -4.36 10.53
N LEU A 73 -0.37 -4.30 10.91
CA LEU A 73 0.46 -3.09 10.82
C LEU A 73 0.62 -2.62 9.37
N THR A 74 0.82 -3.55 8.44
CA THR A 74 0.92 -3.23 7.01
C THR A 74 -0.36 -2.60 6.47
N LYS A 75 -1.52 -3.17 6.85
CA LYS A 75 -2.84 -2.60 6.52
C LYS A 75 -3.00 -1.20 7.10
N ILE A 76 -2.64 -1.00 8.37
CA ILE A 76 -2.70 0.31 9.05
C ILE A 76 -1.84 1.33 8.30
N HIS A 77 -0.57 1.03 8.00
CA HIS A 77 0.29 1.96 7.27
C HIS A 77 -0.27 2.34 5.90
N ALA A 78 -0.75 1.35 5.12
CA ALA A 78 -1.35 1.63 3.82
C ALA A 78 -2.59 2.54 3.93
N VAL A 79 -3.45 2.29 4.92
CA VAL A 79 -4.60 3.15 5.21
C VAL A 79 -4.12 4.54 5.60
N GLU A 80 -3.27 4.67 6.61
CA GLU A 80 -2.79 5.96 7.11
C GLU A 80 -2.22 6.81 5.98
N TYR A 81 -1.32 6.27 5.15
CA TYR A 81 -0.71 7.03 4.07
C TYR A 81 -1.64 7.41 2.92
N LEU A 82 -2.72 6.66 2.69
CA LEU A 82 -3.73 6.98 1.68
C LEU A 82 -4.90 7.80 2.23
N THR A 83 -4.96 8.00 3.54
CA THR A 83 -6.10 8.66 4.20
C THR A 83 -5.72 9.90 4.99
N THR A 84 -4.44 10.11 5.27
CA THR A 84 -3.93 11.29 5.98
C THR A 84 -4.02 12.53 5.09
N ASP A 85 -4.61 13.59 5.62
CA ASP A 85 -4.64 14.92 5.05
C ASP A 85 -3.47 15.74 5.61
N HIS A 86 -2.67 16.36 4.74
CA HIS A 86 -1.48 17.11 5.10
C HIS A 86 -1.69 18.62 5.27
N GLY A 87 -2.94 19.06 5.44
CA GLY A 87 -3.25 20.43 5.91
C GLY A 87 -4.04 21.29 4.93
N GLU A 88 -4.38 20.76 3.76
CA GLU A 88 -5.18 21.45 2.73
C GLU A 88 -6.46 20.69 2.33
N GLY A 89 -6.87 19.66 3.09
CA GLY A 89 -8.05 18.85 2.77
C GLY A 89 -7.74 17.68 1.82
N LEU A 90 -6.48 17.51 1.43
CA LEU A 90 -6.07 16.65 0.31
C LEU A 90 -4.81 15.85 0.66
N ASN A 91 -4.80 14.59 0.26
CA ASN A 91 -3.68 13.68 0.47
C ASN A 91 -2.61 13.86 -0.64
N ALA A 92 -1.35 14.00 -0.24
CA ALA A 92 -0.21 14.30 -1.11
C ALA A 92 0.59 13.05 -1.56
N THR A 93 0.09 11.85 -1.28
CA THR A 93 0.74 10.60 -1.68
C THR A 93 0.67 10.46 -3.21
N THR A 94 1.83 10.20 -3.82
CA THR A 94 1.96 9.97 -5.27
C THR A 94 2.17 8.50 -5.57
N ALA A 95 2.89 7.78 -4.70
CA ALA A 95 3.02 6.34 -4.79
C ALA A 95 3.31 5.72 -3.43
N LEU A 96 2.93 4.47 -3.25
CA LEU A 96 3.30 3.65 -2.10
C LEU A 96 3.25 2.17 -2.46
N GLY A 97 3.85 1.33 -1.64
CA GLY A 97 3.77 -0.12 -1.81
C GLY A 97 5.07 -0.82 -1.48
N PHE A 98 5.36 -1.90 -2.20
CA PHE A 98 6.52 -2.76 -1.93
C PHE A 98 7.50 -2.74 -3.09
N ARG A 99 8.79 -2.58 -2.78
CA ARG A 99 9.86 -2.64 -3.77
C ARG A 99 11.12 -3.27 -3.18
N ARG A 100 12.02 -3.71 -4.05
CA ARG A 100 13.40 -4.03 -3.66
C ARG A 100 14.24 -2.76 -3.65
N THR A 101 14.95 -2.55 -2.55
CA THR A 101 15.99 -1.53 -2.42
C THR A 101 17.20 -1.87 -3.30
N LYS A 102 18.13 -0.92 -3.43
CA LYS A 102 19.42 -1.16 -4.13
C LYS A 102 20.27 -2.25 -3.47
N SER A 103 20.08 -2.53 -2.17
CA SER A 103 20.76 -3.60 -1.45
C SER A 103 20.06 -4.96 -1.60
N GLY A 104 18.93 -5.04 -2.31
CA GLY A 104 18.17 -6.27 -2.53
C GLY A 104 17.08 -6.54 -1.48
N GLU A 105 17.10 -5.81 -0.36
CA GLU A 105 16.11 -5.91 0.70
C GLU A 105 14.75 -5.38 0.25
N VAL A 106 13.67 -6.06 0.64
CA VAL A 106 12.32 -5.55 0.47
C VAL A 106 12.02 -4.45 1.49
N GLU A 107 11.34 -3.40 1.03
CA GLU A 107 10.84 -2.31 1.87
C GLU A 107 9.39 -1.96 1.51
N PHE A 108 8.68 -1.41 2.49
CA PHE A 108 7.49 -0.60 2.26
C PHE A 108 7.96 0.83 1.94
N PHE A 109 7.61 1.36 0.76
CA PHE A 109 7.97 2.71 0.36
C PHE A 109 6.75 3.63 0.35
N LEU A 110 7.02 4.92 0.53
CA LEU A 110 6.06 6.01 0.42
C LEU A 110 6.74 7.16 -0.32
N ASP A 111 6.14 7.58 -1.42
CA ASP A 111 6.50 8.79 -2.16
C ASP A 111 5.37 9.81 -2.00
N GLN A 112 5.74 11.05 -1.64
CA GLN A 112 4.82 12.16 -1.44
C GLN A 112 5.37 13.41 -2.14
N ASP A 113 4.46 14.24 -2.66
CA ASP A 113 4.81 15.52 -3.28
C ASP A 113 3.95 16.63 -2.64
N PRO A 114 4.34 17.16 -1.47
CA PRO A 114 3.54 18.16 -0.79
C PRO A 114 3.39 19.43 -1.66
N PRO A 115 2.22 20.08 -1.67
CA PRO A 115 2.03 21.32 -2.42
C PRO A 115 3.03 22.40 -1.97
N ALA A 116 3.53 23.17 -2.94
CA ALA A 116 4.54 24.22 -2.77
C ALA A 116 3.99 25.53 -2.20
#